data_AF-A0A0J9W5R6-F1
#
_entry.id   AF-A0A0J9W5R6-F1
#
_cell.length_a   1.000
_cell.length_b   1.000
_cell.length_c   1.000
_cell.angle_alpha   90.00
_cell.angle_beta   90.00
_cell.angle_gamma   90.00
#
_symmetry.space_group_name_H-M   'P 1'
#
loop_
_entity.id
_entity.type
_entity.pdbx_description
1 polymer ?
#
loop_
_entity_poly.entity_id
_entity_poly.type
_entity_poly.pdbx_seq_one_letter_code
_entity_poly.pdbx_strand_id
1 'polypeptide(L)'
;MKSPDEKAFDRRVQELERRYLPQYIEEVGYIKANWLDPYKERLVRAWVDQHPHFGNVVTSRVEGIHGLLKSHLKKSTLDLFEAWRARKHALLNQLAELQSNQASQQMGIPIELSVSLYSAIRGWVSHEALRKVEEQRKLLLKEHLPICTSAFSRSHGLPCAHTLQALQEQNQPLRLEHFHTHWHLNRHGVHQLLLEPWHRPDRIAAGSSTSRPQSSTQREPSAFEAVQATARPKAQPKCSRCHQIGHTMTSKTCPQRHEELLKPPAPSAQARPLLTTSSSASSLHAGEAPRPTSSGSSEQAESVIDSASCIIVSLDGADNIVPAASSAAPPAQTRIMPTSRYDDPRAIYLRYVAARDAWYKVQPRGSIKTNQQYRRALGLPLRYDKSSYQWCLYWKQMGKRCDTPNGSRDWTKEEMMAYLDWSKAEDDRVKAQVAAEMERSPFSSRKGMHDIWEAAAVDSESQQAIHSGR
;
A
#
# COMPACT_ATOMS: atom_id res chain seq x y z
N MET A 1 26.83 1.85 20.55
CA MET A 1 25.98 1.65 19.36
C MET A 1 26.12 2.75 18.30
N LYS A 2 26.06 4.06 18.63
CA LYS A 2 26.19 5.16 17.64
C LYS A 2 27.63 5.47 17.17
N SER A 3 28.54 4.49 17.14
CA SER A 3 29.95 4.74 16.78
C SER A 3 30.10 4.77 15.26
N PRO A 4 30.62 5.87 14.68
CA PRO A 4 30.70 6.03 13.23
C PRO A 4 31.75 5.10 12.59
N ASP A 5 32.82 4.79 13.31
CA ASP A 5 33.91 3.92 12.89
C ASP A 5 34.32 2.97 14.03
N GLU A 6 35.14 1.97 13.68
CA GLU A 6 35.66 0.97 14.61
C GLU A 6 36.52 1.61 15.71
N LYS A 7 37.37 2.58 15.35
CA LYS A 7 38.20 3.31 16.33
C LYS A 7 37.36 4.04 17.39
N ALA A 8 36.26 4.70 17.00
CA ALA A 8 35.38 5.32 17.98
C ALA A 8 34.56 4.31 18.77
N PHE A 9 34.31 3.11 18.24
CA PHE A 9 33.72 2.02 19.00
C PHE A 9 34.67 1.55 20.08
N ASP A 10 35.91 1.19 19.75
CA ASP A 10 36.90 0.69 20.71
C ASP A 10 37.16 1.70 21.83
N ARG A 11 37.34 2.98 21.48
CA ARG A 11 37.51 4.06 22.46
C ARG A 11 36.31 4.16 23.42
N ARG A 12 35.09 3.97 22.93
CA ARG A 12 33.87 4.03 23.76
C ARG A 12 33.70 2.78 24.62
N VAL A 13 34.13 1.61 24.15
CA VAL A 13 34.17 0.38 24.95
C VAL A 13 35.20 0.51 26.07
N GLN A 14 36.39 1.04 25.77
CA GLN A 14 37.41 1.32 26.79
C GLN A 14 36.91 2.32 27.84
N GLU A 15 36.17 3.36 27.42
CA GLU A 15 35.58 4.32 28.37
C GLU A 15 34.47 3.69 29.22
N LEU A 16 33.65 2.80 28.63
CA LEU A 16 32.66 2.02 29.38
C LEU A 16 33.35 1.17 30.44
N GLU A 17 34.41 0.47 30.07
CA GLU A 17 35.19 -0.36 30.98
C GLU A 17 35.80 0.46 32.11
N ARG A 18 36.51 1.54 31.77
CA ARG A 18 37.14 2.44 32.73
C ARG A 18 36.15 3.00 33.75
N ARG A 19 34.92 3.32 33.32
CA ARG A 19 33.92 3.97 34.15
C ARG A 19 33.13 2.99 35.02
N TYR A 20 32.84 1.78 34.52
CA TYR A 20 31.87 0.88 35.15
C TYR A 20 32.47 -0.42 35.68
N LEU A 21 33.64 -0.87 35.21
CA LEU A 21 34.28 -2.07 35.76
C LEU A 21 34.50 -2.02 37.27
N PRO A 22 34.87 -0.90 37.92
CA PRO A 22 35.13 -0.91 39.36
C PRO A 22 33.92 -1.24 40.25
N GLN A 23 32.70 -1.02 39.74
CA GLN A 23 31.46 -1.19 40.52
C GLN A 23 30.48 -2.22 39.92
N TYR A 24 30.59 -2.52 38.62
CA TYR A 24 29.62 -3.30 37.86
C TYR A 24 30.33 -4.35 36.97
N ILE A 25 31.15 -5.20 37.58
CA ILE A 25 31.96 -6.20 36.88
C ILE A 25 31.07 -7.20 36.13
N GLU A 26 30.06 -7.74 36.80
CA GLU A 26 29.15 -8.75 36.24
C GLU A 26 28.31 -8.17 35.10
N GLU A 27 27.81 -6.95 35.23
CA GLU A 27 26.99 -6.30 34.20
C GLU A 27 27.83 -5.93 32.96
N VAL A 28 29.02 -5.37 33.15
CA VAL A 28 29.92 -5.05 32.04
C VAL A 28 30.39 -6.34 31.35
N GLY A 29 30.74 -7.38 32.13
CA GLY A 29 31.07 -8.71 31.63
C GLY A 29 29.93 -9.32 30.81
N TYR A 30 28.71 -9.26 31.32
CA TYR A 30 27.51 -9.72 30.64
C TYR A 30 27.27 -8.98 29.32
N ILE A 31 27.35 -7.64 29.32
CA ILE A 31 27.15 -6.81 28.12
C ILE A 31 28.17 -7.18 27.04
N LYS A 32 29.44 -7.36 27.41
CA LYS A 32 30.48 -7.74 26.45
C LYS A 32 30.26 -9.13 25.90
N ALA A 33 30.20 -10.13 26.76
CA ALA A 33 30.14 -11.54 26.37
C ALA A 33 28.85 -11.89 25.60
N ASN A 34 27.71 -11.28 25.95
CA ASN A 34 26.42 -11.65 25.35
C ASN A 34 26.00 -10.73 24.20
N TRP A 35 26.46 -9.48 24.17
CA TRP A 35 25.98 -8.49 23.19
C TRP A 35 27.08 -7.94 22.31
N LEU A 36 28.15 -7.37 22.89
CA LEU A 36 29.14 -6.65 22.09
C LEU A 36 30.06 -7.61 21.33
N ASP A 37 30.64 -8.61 21.98
CA ASP A 37 31.58 -9.53 21.36
C ASP A 37 30.93 -10.36 20.23
N PRO A 38 29.75 -10.99 20.44
CA PRO A 38 29.11 -11.78 19.39
C PRO A 38 28.35 -10.94 18.35
N TYR A 39 27.83 -9.76 18.71
CA TYR A 39 26.87 -9.03 17.86
C TYR A 39 27.24 -7.57 17.55
N LYS A 40 28.46 -7.09 17.85
CA LYS A 40 28.88 -5.71 17.51
C LYS A 40 28.60 -5.34 16.05
N GLU A 41 28.83 -6.27 15.13
CA GLU A 41 28.63 -6.05 13.69
C GLU A 41 27.16 -5.84 13.30
N ARG A 42 26.24 -6.33 14.13
CA ARG A 42 24.78 -6.23 13.91
C ARG A 42 24.13 -5.08 14.69
N LEU A 43 24.83 -4.53 15.68
CA LEU A 43 24.28 -3.52 16.61
C LEU A 43 24.91 -2.15 16.45
N VAL A 44 26.16 -2.08 16.00
CA VAL A 44 26.94 -0.84 16.00
C VAL A 44 26.98 -0.25 14.60
N ARG A 45 26.70 1.06 14.54
CA ARG A 45 26.58 1.85 13.32
C ARG A 45 27.77 1.66 12.35
N ALA A 46 28.99 1.57 12.84
CA ALA A 46 30.20 1.36 12.04
C ALA A 46 30.11 0.14 11.08
N TRP A 47 29.43 -0.91 11.51
CA TRP A 47 29.24 -2.13 10.71
C TRP A 47 27.84 -2.19 10.09
N VAL A 48 26.81 -1.71 10.80
CA VAL A 48 25.41 -1.76 10.34
C VAL A 48 25.16 -0.85 9.15
N ASP A 49 25.80 0.32 9.06
CA ASP A 49 25.60 1.30 7.96
C ASP A 49 26.10 0.77 6.60
N GLN A 50 26.71 -0.43 6.55
CA GLN A 50 27.05 -1.14 5.32
C GLN A 50 25.83 -1.76 4.64
N HIS A 51 24.74 -1.96 5.38
CA HIS A 51 23.52 -2.62 4.93
C HIS A 51 22.33 -1.66 4.94
N PRO A 52 21.34 -1.81 4.03
CA PRO A 52 20.18 -0.94 3.98
C PRO A 52 19.21 -1.23 5.13
N HIS A 53 19.25 -0.41 6.17
CA HIS A 53 18.33 -0.46 7.32
C HIS A 53 17.30 0.69 7.32
N PHE A 54 17.34 1.59 6.34
CA PHE A 54 16.33 2.65 6.10
C PHE A 54 16.06 3.58 7.30
N GLY A 55 17.07 3.76 8.16
CA GLY A 55 16.95 4.54 9.40
C GLY A 55 16.33 3.79 10.58
N ASN A 56 16.04 2.50 10.46
CA ASN A 56 15.56 1.64 11.54
C ASN A 56 16.71 1.20 12.45
N VAL A 57 17.16 2.08 13.33
CA VAL A 57 18.30 1.83 14.24
C VAL A 57 17.90 1.80 15.72
N VAL A 58 16.62 1.96 16.02
CA VAL A 58 16.06 2.02 17.38
C VAL A 58 14.80 1.16 17.48
N THR A 59 14.50 0.68 18.68
CA THR A 59 13.35 -0.17 19.00
C THR A 59 12.03 0.58 19.11
N SER A 60 12.02 1.91 18.99
CA SER A 60 10.84 2.76 19.21
C SER A 60 9.63 2.39 18.34
N ARG A 61 9.85 1.92 17.10
CA ARG A 61 8.76 1.44 16.23
C ARG A 61 8.07 0.19 16.78
N VAL A 62 8.87 -0.76 17.27
CA VAL A 62 8.37 -2.01 17.87
C VAL A 62 7.66 -1.71 19.19
N GLU A 63 8.26 -0.87 20.02
CA GLU A 63 7.67 -0.41 21.28
C GLU A 63 6.36 0.33 21.04
N GLY A 64 6.28 1.18 20.01
CA GLY A 64 5.06 1.89 19.62
C GLY A 64 3.93 0.94 19.24
N ILE A 65 4.19 -0.06 18.38
CA ILE A 65 3.19 -1.07 17.99
C ILE A 65 2.77 -1.90 19.21
N HIS A 66 3.71 -2.27 20.07
CA HIS A 66 3.40 -3.01 21.28
C HIS A 66 2.54 -2.19 22.25
N GLY A 67 2.85 -0.90 22.41
CA GLY A 67 2.05 0.05 23.18
C GLY A 67 0.64 0.21 22.62
N LEU A 68 0.51 0.31 21.29
CA LEU A 68 -0.77 0.35 20.60
C LEU A 68 -1.59 -0.92 20.85
N LEU A 69 -0.99 -2.10 20.70
CA LEU A 69 -1.70 -3.36 20.95
C LEU A 69 -2.17 -3.46 22.41
N LYS A 70 -1.32 -3.05 23.37
CA LYS A 70 -1.70 -2.99 24.78
C LYS A 70 -2.84 -2.02 25.05
N SER A 71 -2.85 -0.84 24.41
CA SER A 71 -3.90 0.15 24.59
C SER A 71 -5.26 -0.34 24.07
N HIS A 72 -5.25 -1.17 23.02
CA HIS A 72 -6.46 -1.83 22.51
C HIS A 72 -6.95 -2.96 23.42
N LEU A 73 -6.05 -3.72 24.06
CA LEU A 73 -6.41 -4.80 24.98
C LEU A 73 -6.96 -4.26 26.32
N LYS A 74 -6.41 -3.16 26.87
CA LYS A 74 -6.79 -2.48 28.13
C LYS A 74 -6.69 -3.31 29.42
N LYS A 75 -6.99 -4.61 29.39
CA LYS A 75 -7.01 -5.52 30.55
C LYS A 75 -6.23 -6.79 30.23
N SER A 76 -5.58 -7.36 31.23
CA SER A 76 -4.84 -8.64 31.13
C SER A 76 -5.72 -9.88 31.27
N THR A 77 -7.00 -9.73 31.63
CA THR A 77 -7.92 -10.82 31.95
C THR A 77 -8.99 -11.04 30.88
N LEU A 78 -8.76 -10.58 29.64
CA LEU A 78 -9.70 -10.81 28.54
C LEU A 78 -9.73 -12.29 28.16
N ASP A 79 -10.91 -12.79 27.80
CA ASP A 79 -11.01 -14.07 27.11
C ASP A 79 -10.32 -13.99 25.73
N LEU A 80 -10.00 -15.16 25.18
CA LEU A 80 -9.25 -15.25 23.94
C LEU A 80 -9.98 -14.61 22.75
N PHE A 81 -11.32 -14.67 22.73
CA PHE A 81 -12.12 -14.15 21.63
C PHE A 81 -12.18 -12.61 21.67
N GLU A 82 -12.36 -12.02 22.84
CA GLU A 82 -12.30 -10.56 23.03
C GLU A 82 -10.89 -10.02 22.78
N ALA A 83 -9.84 -10.73 23.24
CA ALA A 83 -8.45 -10.37 22.96
C ALA A 83 -8.16 -10.40 21.44
N TRP A 84 -8.66 -11.42 20.73
CA TRP A 84 -8.55 -11.50 19.27
C TRP A 84 -9.31 -10.37 18.58
N ARG A 85 -10.55 -10.08 19.02
CA ARG A 85 -11.37 -9.01 18.45
C ARG A 85 -10.68 -7.65 18.63
N ALA A 86 -10.16 -7.35 19.82
CA ALA A 86 -9.40 -6.13 20.09
C ALA A 86 -8.16 -6.01 19.19
N ARG A 87 -7.40 -7.10 19.02
CA ARG A 87 -6.23 -7.13 18.13
C ARG A 87 -6.63 -6.92 16.66
N LYS A 88 -7.70 -7.57 16.21
CA LYS A 88 -8.23 -7.38 14.85
C LYS A 88 -8.62 -5.93 14.60
N HIS A 89 -9.31 -5.28 15.53
CA HIS A 89 -9.63 -3.85 15.41
C HIS A 89 -8.38 -2.96 15.37
N ALA A 90 -7.38 -3.22 16.22
CA ALA A 90 -6.11 -2.49 16.19
C ALA A 90 -5.45 -2.57 14.81
N LEU A 91 -5.37 -3.78 14.24
CA LEU A 91 -4.78 -4.01 12.92
C LEU A 91 -5.57 -3.35 11.79
N LEU A 92 -6.90 -3.45 11.81
CA LEU A 92 -7.76 -2.81 10.81
C LEU A 92 -7.65 -1.28 10.85
N ASN A 93 -7.61 -0.70 12.06
CA ASN A 93 -7.43 0.74 12.23
C ASN A 93 -6.05 1.18 11.70
N GLN A 94 -4.99 0.45 12.02
CA GLN A 94 -3.65 0.74 11.49
C GLN A 94 -3.59 0.63 9.97
N LEU A 95 -4.24 -0.38 9.39
CA LEU A 95 -4.31 -0.52 7.94
C LEU A 95 -5.03 0.67 7.30
N ALA A 96 -6.18 1.08 7.86
CA ALA A 96 -6.93 2.24 7.38
C ALA A 96 -6.12 3.54 7.49
N GLU A 97 -5.40 3.74 8.60
CA GLU A 97 -4.52 4.90 8.81
C GLU A 97 -3.37 4.91 7.79
N LEU A 98 -2.71 3.77 7.56
CA LEU A 98 -1.65 3.65 6.56
C LEU A 98 -2.16 3.92 5.14
N GLN A 99 -3.33 3.40 4.79
CA GLN A 99 -3.96 3.64 3.49
C GLN A 99 -4.31 5.12 3.30
N SER A 100 -4.88 5.76 4.33
CA SER A 100 -5.17 7.19 4.33
C SER A 100 -3.89 8.02 4.15
N ASN A 101 -2.84 7.71 4.95
CA ASN A 101 -1.55 8.38 4.86
C ASN A 101 -0.91 8.20 3.47
N GLN A 102 -0.99 7.01 2.89
CA GLN A 102 -0.49 6.76 1.54
C GLN A 102 -1.25 7.59 0.49
N ALA A 103 -2.59 7.64 0.58
CA ALA A 103 -3.40 8.45 -0.32
C ALA A 103 -3.07 9.94 -0.19
N SER A 104 -2.94 10.46 1.04
CA SER A 104 -2.51 11.85 1.29
C SER A 104 -1.13 12.15 0.69
N GLN A 105 -0.19 11.21 0.82
CA GLN A 105 1.16 11.36 0.25
C GLN A 105 1.16 11.37 -1.28
N GLN A 106 0.24 10.63 -1.90
CA GLN A 106 0.08 10.62 -3.35
C GLN A 106 -0.58 11.90 -3.90
N MET A 107 -1.44 12.54 -3.12
CA MET A 107 -2.18 13.74 -3.56
C MET A 107 -1.37 15.04 -3.44
N GLY A 108 -0.53 15.20 -2.41
CA GLY A 108 0.16 16.46 -2.12
C GLY A 108 1.69 16.34 -2.05
N ILE A 109 2.41 17.44 -2.31
CA ILE A 109 3.80 17.60 -1.87
C ILE A 109 3.77 18.43 -0.58
N PRO A 110 4.58 18.11 0.44
CA PRO A 110 4.86 19.04 1.53
C PRO A 110 5.32 20.39 0.96
N ILE A 111 4.74 21.48 1.43
CA ILE A 111 4.99 22.85 0.91
C ILE A 111 6.49 23.21 0.90
N GLU A 112 7.25 22.63 1.82
CA GLU A 112 8.70 22.81 1.98
C GLU A 112 9.56 22.23 0.83
N LEU A 113 8.98 21.43 -0.08
CA LEU A 113 9.72 20.64 -1.08
C LEU A 113 9.47 21.07 -2.54
N SER A 114 9.03 22.31 -2.79
CA SER A 114 8.62 22.79 -4.12
C SER A 114 9.77 23.24 -5.04
N VAL A 115 10.77 22.38 -5.24
CA VAL A 115 11.87 22.63 -6.18
C VAL A 115 11.72 21.73 -7.40
N SER A 116 12.02 22.23 -8.60
CA SER A 116 12.02 21.49 -9.88
C SER A 116 12.78 20.16 -9.82
N LEU A 117 13.73 20.02 -8.90
CA LEU A 117 14.47 18.79 -8.60
C LEU A 117 13.56 17.60 -8.26
N TYR A 118 12.41 17.83 -7.61
CA TYR A 118 11.52 16.79 -7.09
C TYR A 118 10.30 16.50 -7.98
N SER A 119 10.09 17.28 -9.05
CA SER A 119 8.88 17.20 -9.88
C SER A 119 8.64 15.80 -10.45
N ALA A 120 9.70 15.16 -10.97
CA ALA A 120 9.61 13.84 -11.61
C ALA A 120 9.26 12.70 -10.64
N ILE A 121 9.51 12.83 -9.34
CA ILE A 121 9.24 11.79 -8.32
C ILE A 121 8.03 12.11 -7.44
N ARG A 122 7.32 13.20 -7.74
CA ARG A 122 6.12 13.65 -7.01
C ARG A 122 5.06 12.55 -6.97
N GLY A 123 4.65 12.16 -5.77
CA GLY A 123 3.59 11.16 -5.55
C GLY A 123 3.99 9.71 -5.85
N TRP A 124 5.26 9.47 -6.21
CA TRP A 124 5.84 8.14 -6.43
C TRP A 124 6.78 7.71 -5.31
N VAL A 125 7.33 8.68 -4.56
CA VAL A 125 8.21 8.47 -3.43
C VAL A 125 7.57 9.02 -2.16
N SER A 126 7.77 8.34 -1.03
CA SER A 126 7.19 8.76 0.25
C SER A 126 7.71 10.12 0.71
N HIS A 127 6.87 10.88 1.43
CA HIS A 127 7.26 12.20 1.93
C HIS A 127 8.46 12.14 2.88
N GLU A 128 8.58 11.08 3.67
CA GLU A 128 9.70 10.89 4.58
C GLU A 128 11.03 10.73 3.85
N ALA A 129 11.04 10.00 2.72
CA ALA A 129 12.24 9.92 1.88
C ALA A 129 12.62 11.28 1.31
N LEU A 130 11.65 12.06 0.82
CA LEU A 130 11.91 13.38 0.28
C LEU A 130 12.48 14.34 1.33
N ARG A 131 11.95 14.32 2.56
CA ARG A 131 12.51 15.12 3.68
C ARG A 131 13.95 14.76 3.97
N LYS A 132 14.29 13.45 4.01
CA LYS A 132 15.67 12.99 4.23
C LYS A 132 16.61 13.42 3.10
N VAL A 133 16.14 13.42 1.86
CA VAL A 133 16.92 13.91 0.72
C VAL A 133 17.10 15.43 0.81
N GLU A 134 16.07 16.18 1.21
CA GLU A 134 16.18 17.62 1.46
C GLU A 134 17.15 17.95 2.60
N GLU A 135 17.20 17.13 3.67
CA GLU A 135 18.23 17.25 4.71
C GLU A 135 19.65 17.10 4.13
N GLN A 136 19.86 16.16 3.20
CA GLN A 136 21.14 16.03 2.49
C GLN A 136 21.42 17.22 1.57
N ARG A 137 20.40 17.73 0.87
CA ARG A 137 20.51 18.92 0.01
C ARG A 137 20.91 20.16 0.81
N LYS A 138 20.35 20.34 2.01
CA LYS A 138 20.71 21.44 2.92
C LYS A 138 22.18 21.39 3.36
N LEU A 139 22.83 20.22 3.32
CA LEU A 139 24.28 20.13 3.58
C LEU A 139 25.11 20.80 2.47
N LEU A 140 24.58 20.93 1.25
CA LEU A 140 25.24 21.65 0.15
C LEU A 140 25.32 23.16 0.39
N LEU A 141 24.53 23.70 1.33
CA LEU A 141 24.61 25.10 1.73
C LEU A 141 25.83 25.38 2.63
N LYS A 142 26.53 24.33 3.11
CA LYS A 142 27.74 24.47 3.92
C LYS A 142 28.96 24.59 3.00
N GLU A 143 29.94 25.40 3.42
CA GLU A 143 31.13 25.72 2.60
C GLU A 143 31.97 24.50 2.18
N HIS A 144 32.00 23.45 3.01
CA HIS A 144 32.80 22.25 2.75
C HIS A 144 31.97 21.00 2.99
N LEU A 145 31.85 20.17 1.95
CA LEU A 145 31.29 18.83 2.08
C LEU A 145 32.37 17.85 2.57
N PRO A 146 32.07 17.04 3.58
CA PRO A 146 32.98 15.97 4.01
C PRO A 146 33.09 14.91 2.90
N ILE A 147 34.22 14.20 2.85
CA ILE A 147 34.46 13.14 1.86
C ILE A 147 33.30 12.14 1.83
N CYS A 148 32.84 11.79 0.62
CA CYS A 148 31.73 10.86 0.44
C CYS A 148 32.09 9.45 0.94
N THR A 149 31.51 9.03 2.06
CA THR A 149 31.67 7.66 2.60
C THR A 149 30.68 6.66 2.00
N SER A 150 29.76 7.12 1.13
CA SER A 150 28.59 6.38 0.61
C SER A 150 27.67 5.72 1.66
N ALA A 151 27.97 5.90 2.96
CA ALA A 151 27.27 5.26 4.06
C ALA A 151 25.79 5.64 4.09
N PHE A 152 25.45 6.91 3.81
CA PHE A 152 24.06 7.35 3.73
C PHE A 152 23.28 6.62 2.62
N SER A 153 23.86 6.52 1.43
CA SER A 153 23.22 5.83 0.31
C SER A 153 23.09 4.32 0.56
N ARG A 154 24.08 3.69 1.17
CA ARG A 154 24.01 2.27 1.56
C ARG A 154 22.97 2.00 2.64
N SER A 155 23.01 2.77 3.74
CA SER A 155 22.12 2.58 4.89
C SER A 155 20.67 2.97 4.62
N HIS A 156 20.45 4.09 3.92
CA HIS A 156 19.10 4.62 3.71
C HIS A 156 18.55 4.30 2.32
N GLY A 157 19.35 3.87 1.35
CA GLY A 157 18.88 3.66 -0.02
C GLY A 157 18.39 4.95 -0.69
N LEU A 158 19.01 6.09 -0.33
CA LEU A 158 18.66 7.44 -0.78
C LEU A 158 19.90 8.15 -1.36
N PRO A 159 19.72 9.12 -2.27
CA PRO A 159 20.85 9.89 -2.80
C PRO A 159 21.50 10.71 -1.67
N CYS A 160 22.83 10.59 -1.55
CA CYS A 160 23.60 11.40 -0.61
C CYS A 160 23.86 12.81 -1.16
N ALA A 161 24.34 13.73 -0.33
CA ALA A 161 24.62 15.11 -0.74
C ALA A 161 25.51 15.20 -2.00
N HIS A 162 26.53 14.36 -2.15
CA HIS A 162 27.40 14.33 -3.33
C HIS A 162 26.66 13.94 -4.62
N THR A 163 25.75 12.96 -4.55
CA THR A 163 24.90 12.59 -5.69
C THR A 163 24.00 13.75 -6.07
N LEU A 164 23.44 14.46 -5.10
CA LEU A 164 22.61 15.64 -5.33
C LEU A 164 23.41 16.80 -5.94
N GLN A 165 24.65 17.01 -5.50
CA GLN A 165 25.54 18.02 -6.06
C GLN A 165 25.81 17.74 -7.54
N ALA A 166 26.19 16.51 -7.89
CA ALA A 166 26.45 16.12 -9.28
C ALA A 166 25.20 16.31 -10.18
N LEU A 167 24.02 15.97 -9.67
CA LEU A 167 22.76 16.18 -10.39
C LEU A 167 22.43 17.66 -10.56
N GLN A 168 22.72 18.50 -9.56
CA GLN A 168 22.51 19.95 -9.63
C GLN A 168 23.45 20.61 -10.64
N GLU A 169 24.73 20.21 -10.68
CA GLU A 169 25.70 20.70 -11.66
C GLU A 169 25.30 20.33 -13.10
N GLN A 170 24.70 19.15 -13.28
CA GLN A 170 24.21 18.66 -14.57
C GLN A 170 22.79 19.14 -14.92
N ASN A 171 22.15 19.95 -14.05
CA ASN A 171 20.74 20.37 -14.16
C ASN A 171 19.76 19.20 -14.40
N GLN A 172 20.04 18.03 -13.83
CA GLN A 172 19.20 16.84 -13.95
C GLN A 172 18.24 16.72 -12.76
N PRO A 173 16.96 16.36 -12.99
CA PRO A 173 16.01 16.11 -11.92
C PRO A 173 16.27 14.75 -11.25
N LEU A 174 15.77 14.60 -10.01
CA LEU A 174 15.78 13.31 -9.34
C LEU A 174 14.81 12.36 -10.02
N ARG A 175 15.29 11.17 -10.35
CA ARG A 175 14.51 10.05 -10.89
C ARG A 175 14.24 8.98 -9.83
N LEU A 176 13.23 8.16 -10.09
CA LEU A 176 12.80 7.07 -9.19
C LEU A 176 13.91 6.03 -8.94
N GLU A 177 14.81 5.84 -9.92
CA GLU A 177 15.96 4.93 -9.84
C GLU A 177 16.99 5.29 -8.75
N HIS A 178 17.04 6.56 -8.33
CA HIS A 178 17.93 7.00 -7.25
C HIS A 178 17.40 6.59 -5.86
N PHE A 179 16.17 6.09 -5.78
CA PHE A 179 15.50 5.72 -4.54
C PHE A 179 15.34 4.21 -4.48
N HIS A 180 15.72 3.61 -3.36
CA HIS A 180 15.44 2.20 -3.10
C HIS A 180 13.92 1.95 -3.09
N THR A 181 13.51 0.77 -3.56
CA THR A 181 12.09 0.35 -3.69
C THR A 181 11.29 0.45 -2.40
N HIS A 182 11.96 0.30 -1.25
CA HIS A 182 11.39 0.55 0.09
C HIS A 182 10.68 1.91 0.22
N TRP A 183 11.15 2.94 -0.49
CA TRP A 183 10.60 4.30 -0.42
C TRP A 183 9.54 4.58 -1.49
N HIS A 184 9.29 3.65 -2.40
CA HIS A 184 8.31 3.83 -3.48
C HIS A 184 6.89 3.66 -2.93
N LEU A 185 5.99 4.56 -3.33
CA LEU A 185 4.58 4.47 -3.01
C LEU A 185 3.89 3.53 -4.01
N ASN A 186 3.04 2.63 -3.51
CA ASN A 186 2.29 1.73 -4.39
C ASN A 186 1.18 2.49 -5.12
N ARG A 187 1.30 2.59 -6.45
CA ARG A 187 0.38 3.32 -7.31
C ARG A 187 0.03 2.47 -8.54
N HIS A 188 -1.22 2.48 -8.94
CA HIS A 188 -1.64 1.83 -10.19
C HIS A 188 -1.30 2.74 -11.36
N GLY A 189 -0.37 2.32 -12.22
CA GLY A 189 0.08 3.05 -13.41
C GLY A 189 1.59 2.95 -13.64
N VAL A 190 2.04 3.22 -14.86
CA VAL A 190 3.47 3.33 -15.19
C VAL A 190 3.97 4.71 -14.75
N HIS A 191 5.14 4.76 -14.10
CA HIS A 191 5.80 6.03 -13.79
C HIS A 191 6.15 6.75 -15.09
N GLN A 192 5.37 7.76 -15.45
CA GLN A 192 5.69 8.64 -16.57
C GLN A 192 6.59 9.76 -16.04
N LEU A 193 7.77 9.89 -16.64
CA LEU A 193 8.68 11.00 -16.40
C LEU A 193 8.07 12.29 -16.97
N LEU A 194 7.13 12.88 -16.25
CA LEU A 194 6.61 14.19 -16.58
C LEU A 194 7.64 15.22 -16.13
N LEU A 195 8.61 15.50 -17.01
CA LEU A 195 9.56 16.57 -16.83
C LEU A 195 8.80 17.89 -17.03
N GLU A 196 8.41 18.54 -15.93
CA GLU A 196 7.90 19.91 -16.02
C GLU A 196 8.97 20.77 -16.71
N PRO A 197 8.62 21.53 -17.76
CA PRO A 197 9.53 22.50 -18.34
C PRO A 197 10.07 23.38 -17.22
N TRP A 198 11.39 23.55 -17.17
CA TRP A 198 12.03 24.41 -16.19
C TRP A 198 11.35 25.78 -16.23
N HIS A 199 10.60 26.10 -15.16
CA HIS A 199 10.10 27.44 -14.97
C HIS A 199 11.33 28.29 -14.72
N ARG A 200 11.83 28.98 -15.76
CA ARG A 200 12.61 30.18 -15.52
C ARG A 200 11.68 31.05 -14.69
N PRO A 201 12.01 31.43 -13.45
CA PRO A 201 11.31 32.56 -12.87
C PRO A 201 11.53 33.67 -13.89
N ASP A 202 10.45 34.09 -14.57
CA ASP A 202 10.53 35.23 -15.45
C ASP A 202 11.25 36.30 -14.64
N ARG A 203 12.39 36.76 -15.16
CA ARG A 203 12.95 38.01 -14.68
C ARG A 203 11.81 38.99 -14.87
N ILE A 204 11.14 39.35 -13.78
CA ILE A 204 10.35 40.57 -13.75
C ILE A 204 11.34 41.61 -14.21
N ALA A 205 11.25 41.98 -15.48
CA ALA A 205 12.10 42.99 -16.05
C ALA A 205 11.91 44.18 -15.13
N ALA A 206 12.99 44.67 -14.54
CA ALA A 206 13.00 45.77 -13.57
C ALA A 206 12.45 47.10 -14.14
N GLY A 207 11.80 47.07 -15.30
CA GLY A 207 11.08 48.17 -15.93
C GLY A 207 9.57 47.97 -16.12
N SER A 208 8.94 46.87 -15.65
CA SER A 208 7.46 46.76 -15.71
C SER A 208 6.82 47.51 -14.54
N SER A 209 6.81 48.83 -14.63
CA SER A 209 6.06 49.72 -13.75
C SER A 209 4.55 49.65 -14.08
N THR A 210 3.92 48.51 -13.79
CA THR A 210 2.46 48.39 -13.80
C THR A 210 2.02 47.87 -12.44
N SER A 211 2.02 48.77 -11.45
CA SER A 211 1.45 48.49 -10.13
C SER A 211 -0.07 48.33 -10.25
N ARG A 212 -0.55 47.11 -10.54
CA ARG A 212 -1.95 46.77 -10.25
C ARG A 212 -2.03 46.32 -8.78
N PRO A 213 -2.83 46.98 -7.93
CA PRO A 213 -3.04 46.49 -6.57
C PRO A 213 -3.76 45.13 -6.60
N GLN A 214 -3.32 44.21 -5.73
CA GLN A 214 -3.75 42.80 -5.66
C GLN A 214 -5.24 42.57 -5.31
N SER A 215 -6.07 43.62 -5.20
CA SER A 215 -7.48 43.52 -4.81
C SER A 215 -8.48 43.79 -5.95
N SER A 216 -8.03 43.86 -7.20
CA SER A 216 -8.95 44.13 -8.32
C SER A 216 -9.66 42.84 -8.76
N THR A 217 -10.98 42.79 -8.53
CA THR A 217 -11.89 41.73 -9.03
C THR A 217 -12.26 41.89 -10.51
N GLN A 218 -11.59 42.78 -11.24
CA GLN A 218 -11.91 43.00 -12.65
C GLN A 218 -11.28 41.94 -13.55
N ARG A 219 -12.08 41.47 -14.51
CA ARG A 219 -11.64 40.59 -15.59
C ARG A 219 -10.44 41.20 -16.31
N GLU A 220 -9.47 40.36 -16.67
CA GLU A 220 -8.36 40.80 -17.51
C GLU A 220 -8.90 41.24 -18.88
N PRO A 221 -8.55 42.46 -19.34
CA PRO A 221 -8.99 42.95 -20.63
C PRO A 221 -8.42 42.10 -21.75
N SER A 222 -9.23 41.89 -22.79
CA SER A 222 -8.80 41.18 -23.99
C SER A 222 -7.72 41.95 -24.75
N ALA A 223 -6.91 41.26 -25.56
CA ALA A 223 -5.83 41.88 -26.34
C ALA A 223 -6.33 43.04 -27.24
N PHE A 224 -7.56 42.95 -27.75
CA PHE A 224 -8.18 44.00 -28.56
C PHE A 224 -8.52 45.25 -27.74
N GLU A 225 -9.03 45.07 -26.52
CA GLU A 225 -9.34 46.18 -25.60
C GLU A 225 -8.07 46.88 -25.11
N ALA A 226 -6.97 46.15 -24.94
CA ALA A 226 -5.67 46.73 -24.59
C ALA A 226 -5.14 47.66 -25.69
N VAL A 227 -5.22 47.23 -26.95
CA VAL A 227 -4.82 48.05 -28.11
C VAL A 227 -5.73 49.26 -28.25
N GLN A 228 -7.05 49.10 -28.07
CA GLN A 228 -8.00 50.21 -28.12
C GLN A 228 -7.77 51.22 -26.98
N ALA A 229 -7.39 50.77 -25.79
CA ALA A 229 -7.03 51.64 -24.67
C ALA A 229 -5.73 52.44 -24.93
N THR A 230 -4.75 51.85 -25.61
CA THR A 230 -3.53 52.57 -26.04
C THR A 230 -3.77 53.54 -27.17
N ALA A 231 -4.79 53.32 -28.01
CA ALA A 231 -5.14 54.18 -29.14
C ALA A 231 -5.99 55.41 -28.75
N ARG A 232 -6.53 55.46 -27.52
CA ARG A 232 -7.28 56.63 -27.04
C ARG A 232 -6.30 57.73 -26.60
N PRO A 233 -6.42 58.97 -27.09
CA PRO A 233 -5.63 60.07 -26.57
C PRO A 233 -5.92 60.25 -25.08
N LYS A 234 -4.89 60.16 -24.24
CA LYS A 234 -5.02 60.37 -22.79
C LYS A 234 -5.50 61.80 -22.56
N ALA A 235 -6.71 61.94 -22.01
CA ALA A 235 -7.23 63.23 -21.59
C ALA A 235 -6.27 63.85 -20.56
N GLN A 236 -5.92 65.12 -20.77
CA GLN A 236 -5.03 65.81 -19.85
C GLN A 236 -5.68 65.90 -18.46
N PRO A 237 -4.92 65.67 -17.36
CA PRO A 237 -5.48 65.66 -16.02
C PRO A 237 -6.03 67.04 -15.67
N LYS A 238 -7.29 67.11 -15.22
CA LYS A 238 -7.90 68.34 -14.71
C LYS A 238 -7.80 68.35 -13.18
N CYS A 239 -7.26 69.42 -12.62
CA CYS A 239 -7.14 69.58 -11.19
C CYS A 239 -8.53 69.71 -10.55
N SER A 240 -8.84 68.88 -9.56
CA SER A 240 -10.13 68.92 -8.87
C SER A 240 -10.34 70.18 -8.01
N ARG A 241 -9.26 70.91 -7.65
CA ARG A 241 -9.34 72.15 -6.85
C ARG A 241 -9.41 73.41 -7.70
N CYS A 242 -8.41 73.67 -8.54
CA CYS A 242 -8.39 74.89 -9.35
C CYS A 242 -9.01 74.71 -10.75
N HIS A 243 -9.48 73.50 -11.08
CA HIS A 243 -10.13 73.16 -12.35
C HIS A 243 -9.33 73.44 -13.64
N GLN A 244 -8.04 73.75 -13.53
CA GLN A 244 -7.13 73.88 -14.66
C GLN A 244 -6.67 72.51 -15.17
N ILE A 245 -6.49 72.43 -16.49
CA ILE A 245 -6.08 71.23 -17.21
C ILE A 245 -4.55 71.18 -17.28
N GLY A 246 -3.97 69.99 -17.20
CA GLY A 246 -2.52 69.75 -17.29
C GLY A 246 -1.84 69.36 -15.98
N HIS A 247 -2.56 69.32 -14.85
CA HIS A 247 -2.01 68.92 -13.55
C HIS A 247 -3.08 68.36 -12.59
N THR A 248 -2.66 67.65 -11.54
CA THR A 248 -3.54 67.08 -10.51
C THR A 248 -3.50 67.89 -9.22
N MET A 249 -4.47 67.69 -8.33
CA MET A 249 -4.63 68.46 -7.07
C MET A 249 -3.40 68.39 -6.13
N THR A 250 -2.56 67.37 -6.28
CA THR A 250 -1.35 67.16 -5.46
C THR A 250 -0.08 67.74 -6.07
N SER A 251 -0.13 68.14 -7.35
CA SER A 251 1.02 68.68 -8.08
C SER A 251 1.46 70.05 -7.55
N LYS A 252 2.77 70.32 -7.59
CA LYS A 252 3.37 71.59 -7.13
C LYS A 252 2.96 72.80 -7.98
N THR A 253 2.46 72.55 -9.20
CA THR A 253 1.98 73.55 -10.16
C THR A 253 0.57 74.07 -9.85
N CYS A 254 -0.14 73.48 -8.88
CA CYS A 254 -1.45 73.97 -8.48
C CYS A 254 -1.31 75.17 -7.51
N PRO A 255 -1.79 76.37 -7.87
CA PRO A 255 -1.70 77.55 -7.01
C PRO A 255 -2.54 77.43 -5.72
N GLN A 256 -3.56 76.55 -5.71
CA GLN A 256 -4.46 76.32 -4.57
C GLN A 256 -4.14 75.03 -3.78
N ARG A 257 -2.91 74.49 -3.93
CA ARG A 257 -2.49 73.25 -3.26
C ARG A 257 -2.57 73.33 -1.74
N HIS A 258 -2.31 74.50 -1.15
CA HIS A 258 -2.18 74.71 0.30
C HIS A 258 -3.30 75.55 0.93
N GLU A 259 -4.39 75.80 0.21
CA GLU A 259 -5.48 76.70 0.65
C GLU A 259 -6.23 76.18 1.90
N GLU A 260 -6.17 74.88 2.18
CA GLU A 260 -6.68 74.28 3.43
C GLU A 260 -5.85 74.61 4.68
N LEU A 261 -4.59 75.03 4.53
CA LEU A 261 -3.75 75.45 5.67
C LEU A 261 -4.09 76.87 6.16
N LEU A 262 -4.89 77.63 5.41
CA LEU A 262 -5.31 79.00 5.74
C LEU A 262 -6.68 79.06 6.43
N LYS A 263 -7.36 77.93 6.65
CA LYS A 263 -8.63 77.87 7.39
C LYS A 263 -8.36 77.47 8.85
N PRO A 264 -8.83 78.23 9.86
CA PRO A 264 -8.74 77.81 11.25
C PRO A 264 -9.63 76.57 11.50
N PRO A 265 -9.21 75.63 12.38
CA PRO A 265 -9.93 74.39 12.62
C PRO A 265 -11.28 74.66 13.29
N ALA A 266 -12.35 74.08 12.73
CA ALA A 266 -13.68 74.07 13.35
C ALA A 266 -13.70 73.15 14.60
N PRO A 267 -14.45 73.49 15.65
CA PRO A 267 -14.44 72.75 16.91
C PRO A 267 -15.11 71.38 16.80
N SER A 268 -14.50 70.40 17.47
CA SER A 268 -14.97 69.02 17.63
C SER A 268 -16.29 68.95 18.40
N ALA A 269 -17.36 68.50 17.74
CA ALA A 269 -18.64 68.18 18.36
C ALA A 269 -18.77 66.66 18.58
N GLN A 270 -18.50 66.28 19.84
CA GLN A 270 -19.22 65.32 20.68
C GLN A 270 -19.86 64.07 20.04
N ALA A 271 -19.35 62.89 20.42
CA ALA A 271 -20.03 61.61 20.27
C ALA A 271 -20.57 61.12 21.63
N ARG A 272 -21.86 60.79 21.68
CA ARG A 272 -22.50 59.88 22.68
C ARG A 272 -23.90 59.49 22.19
N PRO A 273 -24.51 58.38 22.64
CA PRO A 273 -24.09 56.97 22.61
C PRO A 273 -25.15 56.07 21.90
N LEU A 274 -24.81 54.80 21.61
CA LEU A 274 -25.80 53.75 21.30
C LEU A 274 -25.60 52.52 22.19
N LEU A 275 -26.74 51.95 22.55
CA LEU A 275 -27.05 51.11 23.71
C LEU A 275 -26.46 49.69 23.67
N THR A 276 -26.12 49.20 24.87
CA THR A 276 -25.93 47.79 25.23
C THR A 276 -27.26 47.14 25.62
N THR A 277 -27.52 45.92 25.16
CA THR A 277 -28.25 44.89 25.93
C THR A 277 -27.69 43.50 25.62
N SER A 278 -27.73 42.67 26.67
CA SER A 278 -27.05 41.41 26.89
C SER A 278 -28.00 40.20 26.85
N SER A 279 -27.41 39.01 26.98
CA SER A 279 -28.00 37.75 27.50
C SER A 279 -28.82 36.91 26.50
N SER A 280 -28.96 35.58 26.57
CA SER A 280 -28.30 34.44 27.24
C SER A 280 -29.02 33.17 26.73
N ALA A 281 -28.41 32.01 26.95
CA ALA A 281 -28.79 30.66 26.48
C ALA A 281 -30.11 30.07 27.04
N SER A 282 -30.72 29.10 26.33
CA SER A 282 -30.76 27.65 26.69
C SER A 282 -31.90 26.83 26.04
N SER A 283 -31.53 25.58 25.66
CA SER A 283 -32.27 24.28 25.77
C SER A 283 -33.38 23.86 24.78
N LEU A 284 -33.14 22.76 24.02
CA LEU A 284 -33.72 21.38 24.09
C LEU A 284 -35.04 21.23 23.27
N HIS A 285 -35.40 20.18 22.51
CA HIS A 285 -35.14 18.73 22.50
C HIS A 285 -35.61 18.09 21.16
N ALA A 286 -35.03 16.94 20.80
CA ALA A 286 -35.65 15.70 20.22
C ALA A 286 -36.31 15.63 18.81
N GLY A 287 -36.03 14.49 18.13
CA GLY A 287 -36.76 13.89 16.99
C GLY A 287 -36.40 14.49 15.62
N GLU A 288 -36.33 13.81 14.49
CA GLU A 288 -36.68 12.46 14.06
C GLU A 288 -36.12 12.32 12.62
N ALA A 289 -35.72 11.12 12.21
CA ALA A 289 -35.21 10.87 10.85
C ALA A 289 -36.32 10.86 9.80
N PRO A 290 -36.01 11.13 8.52
CA PRO A 290 -36.74 10.46 7.45
C PRO A 290 -35.82 9.73 6.45
N ARG A 291 -36.24 8.49 6.15
CA ARG A 291 -35.96 7.72 4.93
C ARG A 291 -36.29 8.54 3.67
N PRO A 292 -35.83 8.05 2.50
CA PRO A 292 -36.80 7.83 1.43
C PRO A 292 -36.76 6.38 0.92
N THR A 293 -37.94 5.77 0.92
CA THR A 293 -38.28 4.56 0.16
C THR A 293 -39.02 4.97 -1.12
N SER A 294 -38.53 4.45 -2.24
CA SER A 294 -39.25 3.88 -3.39
C SER A 294 -40.59 4.45 -3.86
N SER A 295 -40.63 4.78 -5.15
CA SER A 295 -41.72 4.50 -6.11
C SER A 295 -41.10 4.56 -7.52
N GLY A 296 -41.34 3.67 -8.47
CA GLY A 296 -42.30 2.58 -8.59
C GLY A 296 -43.18 2.78 -9.83
N SER A 297 -42.88 2.07 -10.92
CA SER A 297 -43.77 1.77 -12.06
C SER A 297 -43.07 0.70 -12.93
N SER A 298 -43.50 -0.57 -12.91
CA SER A 298 -44.52 -1.24 -13.78
C SER A 298 -44.28 -0.98 -15.29
N GLU A 299 -44.27 -1.93 -16.23
CA GLU A 299 -44.80 -3.31 -16.29
C GLU A 299 -44.18 -4.09 -17.48
N GLN A 300 -44.18 -5.43 -17.37
CA GLN A 300 -44.36 -6.56 -18.34
C GLN A 300 -44.66 -6.21 -19.83
N ALA A 301 -44.42 -6.99 -20.89
CA ALA A 301 -43.92 -8.35 -21.25
C ALA A 301 -43.59 -8.32 -22.78
N GLU A 302 -42.68 -9.10 -23.37
CA GLU A 302 -42.86 -10.35 -24.18
C GLU A 302 -41.66 -10.38 -25.17
N SER A 303 -40.80 -11.40 -25.20
CA SER A 303 -40.81 -12.64 -26.00
C SER A 303 -40.08 -12.56 -27.38
N VAL A 304 -39.04 -13.43 -27.49
CA VAL A 304 -38.56 -14.23 -28.64
C VAL A 304 -38.19 -13.53 -29.96
N ILE A 305 -36.90 -13.59 -30.36
CA ILE A 305 -36.49 -14.27 -31.61
C ILE A 305 -35.04 -14.81 -31.53
N ASP A 306 -34.92 -15.99 -32.13
CA ASP A 306 -33.81 -16.93 -32.28
C ASP A 306 -32.69 -16.45 -33.22
N SER A 307 -31.49 -17.00 -33.07
CA SER A 307 -30.47 -17.08 -34.13
C SER A 307 -29.43 -18.12 -33.76
N ALA A 308 -29.78 -19.38 -34.05
CA ALA A 308 -28.84 -20.45 -34.33
C ALA A 308 -27.99 -20.12 -35.57
N SER A 309 -26.74 -20.57 -35.57
CA SER A 309 -25.95 -20.75 -36.79
C SER A 309 -25.21 -22.08 -36.70
N CYS A 310 -25.78 -23.06 -37.38
CA CYS A 310 -25.20 -24.36 -37.68
C CYS A 310 -24.23 -24.24 -38.86
N ILE A 311 -23.11 -24.97 -38.84
CA ILE A 311 -22.38 -25.34 -40.05
C ILE A 311 -22.23 -26.86 -40.08
N ILE A 312 -23.06 -27.44 -40.95
CA ILE A 312 -22.90 -28.59 -41.87
C ILE A 312 -21.84 -29.65 -41.51
N VAL A 313 -22.37 -30.86 -41.29
CA VAL A 313 -21.69 -32.16 -41.44
C VAL A 313 -21.63 -32.51 -42.93
N SER A 314 -20.45 -32.94 -43.41
CA SER A 314 -20.35 -33.77 -44.63
C SER A 314 -19.80 -35.12 -44.24
N LEU A 315 -20.63 -36.14 -44.45
CA LEU A 315 -20.32 -37.56 -44.45
C LEU A 315 -20.26 -37.98 -45.92
N ASP A 316 -19.12 -38.53 -46.35
CA ASP A 316 -19.05 -39.44 -47.50
C ASP A 316 -18.39 -40.74 -47.02
N GLY A 317 -18.98 -41.86 -47.41
CA GLY A 317 -18.75 -43.19 -46.85
C GLY A 317 -17.74 -44.08 -47.59
N ALA A 318 -17.45 -45.23 -46.94
CA ALA A 318 -17.35 -46.62 -47.45
C ALA A 318 -16.57 -46.86 -48.77
N ASP A 319 -15.64 -47.80 -48.94
CA ASP A 319 -15.22 -49.03 -48.26
C ASP A 319 -13.81 -49.41 -48.75
N ASN A 320 -12.97 -50.06 -47.93
CA ASN A 320 -12.29 -51.32 -48.30
C ASN A 320 -11.41 -51.93 -47.20
N ILE A 321 -11.37 -53.25 -47.22
CA ILE A 321 -10.90 -54.21 -46.21
C ILE A 321 -9.41 -54.59 -46.44
N VAL A 322 -8.56 -54.44 -45.39
CA VAL A 322 -7.52 -55.34 -44.75
C VAL A 322 -6.53 -56.15 -45.65
N PRO A 323 -5.24 -56.51 -45.29
CA PRO A 323 -4.56 -56.55 -43.97
C PRO A 323 -3.09 -56.07 -43.81
N ALA A 324 -2.71 -55.92 -42.53
CA ALA A 324 -1.47 -56.30 -41.82
C ALA A 324 -0.06 -55.86 -42.30
N ALA A 325 0.64 -55.13 -41.42
CA ALA A 325 2.04 -55.38 -41.12
C ALA A 325 2.38 -54.91 -39.69
N SER A 326 2.87 -55.85 -38.88
CA SER A 326 3.44 -55.66 -37.54
C SER A 326 4.64 -54.71 -37.56
N SER A 327 4.75 -53.83 -36.57
CA SER A 327 6.06 -53.47 -36.02
C SER A 327 5.96 -53.13 -34.54
N ALA A 328 6.86 -53.75 -33.80
CA ALA A 328 6.93 -53.88 -32.36
C ALA A 328 7.12 -52.56 -31.60
N ALA A 329 6.65 -52.57 -30.35
CA ALA A 329 6.88 -51.56 -29.32
C ALA A 329 8.35 -51.53 -28.84
N PRO A 330 8.91 -50.35 -28.49
CA PRO A 330 10.11 -50.28 -27.67
C PRO A 330 9.76 -50.38 -26.16
N PRO A 331 10.71 -50.83 -25.32
CA PRO A 331 10.42 -51.36 -23.99
C PRO A 331 10.03 -50.28 -22.99
N ALA A 332 9.18 -50.71 -22.05
CA ALA A 332 8.71 -49.95 -20.91
C ALA A 332 9.89 -49.33 -20.13
N GLN A 333 10.07 -48.03 -20.30
CA GLN A 333 10.75 -47.22 -19.30
C GLN A 333 9.79 -47.10 -18.12
N THR A 334 10.13 -47.74 -17.02
CA THR A 334 9.55 -47.52 -15.70
C THR A 334 9.68 -46.04 -15.37
N ARG A 335 8.64 -45.29 -15.74
CA ARG A 335 8.49 -43.88 -15.38
C ARG A 335 8.29 -43.85 -13.88
N ILE A 336 9.36 -43.54 -13.14
CA ILE A 336 9.28 -43.13 -11.75
C ILE A 336 8.36 -41.91 -11.75
N MET A 337 7.11 -42.11 -11.33
CA MET A 337 6.15 -41.02 -11.16
C MET A 337 6.72 -40.12 -10.07
N PRO A 338 6.86 -38.80 -10.30
CA PRO A 338 7.15 -37.90 -9.20
C PRO A 338 6.04 -38.08 -8.16
N THR A 339 6.42 -38.45 -6.94
CA THR A 339 5.49 -38.61 -5.83
C THR A 339 4.87 -37.24 -5.57
N SER A 340 3.68 -37.00 -6.13
CA SER A 340 2.92 -35.79 -5.87
C SER A 340 2.63 -35.71 -4.38
N ARG A 341 2.62 -34.48 -3.85
CA ARG A 341 2.23 -34.27 -2.46
C ARG A 341 0.80 -34.78 -2.24
N TYR A 342 0.47 -35.25 -1.05
CA TYR A 342 -0.85 -35.81 -0.77
C TYR A 342 -1.96 -34.76 -0.93
N ASP A 343 -1.63 -33.48 -0.70
CA ASP A 343 -2.48 -32.31 -0.86
C ASP A 343 -2.55 -31.78 -2.31
N ASP A 344 -1.85 -32.42 -3.27
CA ASP A 344 -1.93 -32.02 -4.69
C ASP A 344 -3.34 -32.25 -5.26
N PRO A 345 -3.98 -31.21 -5.84
CA PRO A 345 -5.35 -31.32 -6.36
C PRO A 345 -5.56 -32.42 -7.40
N ARG A 346 -4.54 -32.72 -8.21
CA ARG A 346 -4.63 -33.81 -9.21
C ARG A 346 -4.55 -35.17 -8.55
N ALA A 347 -3.64 -35.34 -7.59
CA ALA A 347 -3.57 -36.55 -6.79
C ALA A 347 -4.89 -36.80 -6.04
N ILE A 348 -5.48 -35.76 -5.46
CA ILE A 348 -6.80 -35.82 -4.80
C ILE A 348 -7.87 -36.31 -5.78
N TYR A 349 -7.95 -35.71 -6.97
CA TYR A 349 -8.93 -36.12 -7.98
C TYR A 349 -8.73 -37.56 -8.46
N LEU A 350 -7.47 -37.99 -8.66
CA LEU A 350 -7.18 -39.38 -9.03
C LEU A 350 -7.64 -40.37 -7.96
N ARG A 351 -7.43 -40.06 -6.67
CA ARG A 351 -7.94 -40.88 -5.56
C ARG A 351 -9.47 -40.93 -5.55
N TYR A 352 -10.13 -39.80 -5.79
CA TYR A 352 -11.58 -39.73 -5.92
C TYR A 352 -12.10 -40.63 -7.05
N VAL A 353 -11.48 -40.57 -8.23
CA VAL A 353 -11.83 -41.42 -9.38
C VAL A 353 -11.62 -42.90 -9.05
N ALA A 354 -10.49 -43.27 -8.44
CA ALA A 354 -10.21 -44.64 -8.05
C ALA A 354 -11.24 -45.19 -7.05
N ALA A 355 -11.63 -44.39 -6.04
CA ALA A 355 -12.65 -44.77 -5.07
C ALA A 355 -14.03 -44.92 -5.70
N ARG A 356 -14.41 -43.99 -6.60
CA ARG A 356 -15.64 -44.04 -7.37
C ARG A 356 -15.70 -45.28 -8.28
N ASP A 357 -14.61 -45.58 -8.97
CA ASP A 357 -14.53 -46.72 -9.87
C ASP A 357 -14.53 -48.05 -9.10
N ALA A 358 -13.92 -48.10 -7.91
CA ALA A 358 -14.05 -49.24 -6.99
C ALA A 358 -15.51 -49.43 -6.55
N TRP A 359 -16.20 -48.35 -6.18
CA TRP A 359 -17.63 -48.39 -5.85
C TRP A 359 -18.47 -48.89 -7.03
N TYR A 360 -18.20 -48.43 -8.25
CA TYR A 360 -18.86 -48.90 -9.48
C TYR A 360 -18.68 -50.40 -9.75
N LYS A 361 -17.54 -50.99 -9.38
CA LYS A 361 -17.28 -52.43 -9.56
C LYS A 361 -18.12 -53.29 -8.60
N VAL A 362 -18.44 -52.77 -7.43
CA VAL A 362 -19.24 -53.47 -6.40
C VAL A 362 -20.75 -53.41 -6.69
N GLN A 363 -21.20 -52.48 -7.55
CA GLN A 363 -22.63 -52.33 -7.84
C GLN A 363 -23.21 -53.51 -8.64
N PRO A 364 -24.45 -53.96 -8.34
CA PRO A 364 -25.14 -55.02 -9.07
C PRO A 364 -25.20 -54.78 -10.59
N ARG A 365 -25.31 -55.88 -11.36
CA ARG A 365 -25.51 -55.80 -12.81
C ARG A 365 -26.85 -55.13 -13.12
N GLY A 366 -26.83 -54.09 -13.94
CA GLY A 366 -28.00 -53.28 -14.28
C GLY A 366 -28.16 -52.00 -13.44
N SER A 367 -27.36 -51.80 -12.40
CA SER A 367 -27.34 -50.53 -11.67
C SER A 367 -26.78 -49.41 -12.55
N ILE A 368 -27.46 -48.26 -12.54
CA ILE A 368 -26.95 -47.03 -13.15
C ILE A 368 -25.68 -46.63 -12.38
N LYS A 369 -24.60 -46.31 -13.10
CA LYS A 369 -23.28 -45.97 -12.53
C LYS A 369 -22.96 -44.52 -12.85
N THR A 370 -23.50 -43.60 -12.06
CA THR A 370 -23.27 -42.16 -12.23
C THR A 370 -22.57 -41.56 -11.02
N ASN A 371 -21.82 -40.47 -11.26
CA ASN A 371 -21.14 -39.75 -10.19
C ASN A 371 -22.14 -39.22 -9.14
N GLN A 372 -23.35 -38.84 -9.56
CA GLN A 372 -24.40 -38.40 -8.63
C GLN A 372 -24.84 -39.52 -7.67
N GLN A 373 -24.94 -40.75 -8.14
CA GLN A 373 -25.30 -41.88 -7.28
C GLN A 373 -24.19 -42.25 -6.32
N TYR A 374 -22.93 -42.24 -6.78
CA TYR A 374 -21.77 -42.40 -5.92
C TYR A 374 -21.76 -41.38 -4.78
N ARG A 375 -21.97 -40.09 -5.11
CA ARG A 375 -22.02 -39.01 -4.13
C ARG A 375 -23.17 -39.17 -3.13
N ARG A 376 -24.37 -39.55 -3.59
CA ARG A 376 -25.50 -39.86 -2.69
C ARG A 376 -25.18 -41.01 -1.75
N ALA A 377 -24.56 -42.08 -2.25
CA ALA A 377 -24.22 -43.25 -1.45
C ALA A 377 -23.20 -42.94 -0.34
N LEU A 378 -22.28 -42.00 -0.57
CA LEU A 378 -21.30 -41.54 0.42
C LEU A 378 -21.74 -40.32 1.24
N GLY A 379 -22.98 -39.84 1.07
CA GLY A 379 -23.45 -38.63 1.76
C GLY A 379 -22.72 -37.34 1.35
N LEU A 380 -22.07 -37.32 0.18
CA LEU A 380 -21.35 -36.16 -0.34
C LEU A 380 -22.32 -35.14 -0.97
N PRO A 381 -22.06 -33.83 -0.85
CA PRO A 381 -22.88 -32.79 -1.48
C PRO A 381 -22.96 -32.99 -3.00
N LEU A 382 -24.15 -32.94 -3.60
CA LEU A 382 -24.29 -33.09 -5.05
C LEU A 382 -23.76 -31.89 -5.85
N ARG A 383 -23.75 -30.71 -5.22
CA ARG A 383 -23.21 -29.45 -5.75
C ARG A 383 -22.75 -28.59 -4.59
N TYR A 384 -21.79 -27.72 -4.87
CA TYR A 384 -21.39 -26.62 -3.99
C TYR A 384 -21.94 -25.29 -4.51
N ASP A 385 -21.96 -24.27 -3.65
CA ASP A 385 -22.31 -22.90 -4.02
C ASP A 385 -21.19 -22.21 -4.82
N LYS A 386 -21.50 -21.07 -5.43
CA LYS A 386 -20.55 -20.32 -6.27
C LYS A 386 -19.31 -19.86 -5.50
N SER A 387 -19.46 -19.48 -4.23
CA SER A 387 -18.35 -18.99 -3.41
C SER A 387 -17.38 -20.11 -3.07
N SER A 388 -17.87 -21.32 -2.80
CA SER A 388 -17.02 -22.52 -2.61
C SER A 388 -16.17 -22.83 -3.84
N TYR A 389 -16.76 -22.78 -5.04
CA TYR A 389 -16.00 -22.96 -6.28
C TYR A 389 -14.98 -21.84 -6.53
N GLN A 390 -15.32 -20.59 -6.19
CA GLN A 390 -14.38 -19.48 -6.32
C GLN A 390 -13.23 -19.59 -5.31
N TRP A 391 -13.51 -20.09 -4.10
CA TRP A 391 -12.53 -20.30 -3.06
C TRP A 391 -11.49 -21.36 -3.44
N CYS A 392 -11.91 -22.50 -4.02
CA CYS A 392 -10.95 -23.55 -4.41
C CYS A 392 -10.02 -23.13 -5.56
N LEU A 393 -10.42 -22.15 -6.40
CA LEU A 393 -9.58 -21.55 -7.44
C LEU A 393 -8.61 -20.48 -6.94
N TYR A 394 -8.63 -20.17 -5.64
CA TYR A 394 -7.68 -19.24 -5.04
C TYR A 394 -6.25 -19.79 -5.13
N TRP A 395 -5.26 -18.90 -5.23
CA TRP A 395 -3.86 -19.28 -5.48
C TRP A 395 -3.22 -20.13 -4.37
N LYS A 396 -3.76 -20.10 -3.14
CA LYS A 396 -3.33 -20.95 -2.02
C LYS A 396 -3.97 -22.34 -2.00
N GLN A 397 -4.97 -22.58 -2.85
CA GLN A 397 -5.73 -23.83 -2.92
C GLN A 397 -5.33 -24.59 -4.19
N MET A 398 -6.26 -24.83 -5.12
CA MET A 398 -5.95 -25.54 -6.37
C MET A 398 -5.27 -24.66 -7.42
N GLY A 399 -5.25 -23.33 -7.22
CA GLY A 399 -4.82 -22.37 -8.24
C GLY A 399 -5.89 -22.14 -9.32
N LYS A 400 -5.70 -21.08 -10.11
CA LYS A 400 -6.70 -20.66 -11.11
C LYS A 400 -6.87 -21.66 -12.25
N ARG A 401 -5.80 -22.38 -12.61
CA ARG A 401 -5.75 -23.31 -13.74
C ARG A 401 -4.95 -24.55 -13.33
N CYS A 402 -5.21 -25.66 -13.99
CA CYS A 402 -4.49 -26.92 -13.83
C CYS A 402 -3.29 -26.94 -14.78
N ASP A 403 -2.09 -26.81 -14.22
CA ASP A 403 -0.85 -26.79 -14.98
C ASP A 403 -0.32 -28.21 -15.20
N THR A 404 -0.36 -28.69 -16.44
CA THR A 404 0.20 -29.98 -16.85
C THR A 404 1.52 -29.77 -17.62
N PRO A 405 2.39 -30.79 -17.71
CA PRO A 405 3.62 -30.69 -18.50
C PRO A 405 3.40 -30.29 -19.97
N ASN A 406 2.18 -30.51 -20.50
CA ASN A 406 1.82 -30.23 -21.89
C ASN A 406 0.99 -28.95 -22.05
N GLY A 407 0.78 -28.17 -20.97
CA GLY A 407 0.03 -26.91 -21.01
C GLY A 407 -0.89 -26.69 -19.80
N SER A 408 -1.53 -25.53 -19.77
CA SER A 408 -2.44 -25.10 -18.70
C SER A 408 -3.90 -25.14 -19.18
N ARG A 409 -4.78 -25.80 -18.41
CA ARG A 409 -6.22 -25.91 -18.70
C ARG A 409 -7.08 -25.50 -17.51
N ASP A 410 -8.35 -25.24 -17.77
CA ASP A 410 -9.28 -24.90 -16.69
C ASP A 410 -9.69 -26.16 -15.91
N TRP A 411 -9.98 -25.97 -14.62
CA TRP A 411 -10.46 -27.03 -13.74
C TRP A 411 -11.89 -27.42 -14.10
N THR A 412 -12.17 -28.72 -14.13
CA THR A 412 -13.54 -29.21 -14.30
C THR A 412 -14.31 -29.10 -12.98
N LYS A 413 -15.65 -29.02 -13.06
CA LYS A 413 -16.48 -28.98 -11.85
C LYS A 413 -16.30 -30.22 -10.98
N GLU A 414 -16.07 -31.39 -11.57
CA GLU A 414 -15.86 -32.62 -10.82
C GLU A 414 -14.55 -32.60 -10.03
N GLU A 415 -13.46 -32.12 -10.64
CA GLU A 415 -12.18 -31.91 -9.96
C GLU A 415 -12.31 -30.94 -8.79
N MET A 416 -13.02 -29.83 -9.00
CA MET A 416 -13.29 -28.84 -7.94
C MET A 416 -14.10 -29.45 -6.79
N MET A 417 -15.13 -30.24 -7.10
CA MET A 417 -15.93 -30.92 -6.07
C MET A 417 -15.10 -31.95 -5.30
N ALA A 418 -14.27 -32.75 -5.98
CA ALA A 418 -13.39 -33.72 -5.32
C ALA A 418 -12.41 -33.05 -4.35
N TYR A 419 -11.86 -31.90 -4.73
CA TYR A 419 -11.01 -31.10 -3.84
C TYR A 419 -11.78 -30.54 -2.64
N LEU A 420 -12.98 -30.00 -2.86
CA LEU A 420 -13.82 -29.47 -1.79
C LEU A 420 -14.27 -30.57 -0.80
N ASP A 421 -14.57 -31.78 -1.31
CA ASP A 421 -14.87 -32.93 -0.47
C ASP A 421 -13.66 -33.31 0.40
N TRP A 422 -12.49 -33.41 -0.22
CA TRP A 422 -11.23 -33.72 0.49
C TRP A 422 -10.89 -32.65 1.52
N SER A 423 -10.95 -31.37 1.15
CA SER A 423 -10.64 -30.26 2.05
C SER A 423 -11.56 -30.25 3.26
N LYS A 424 -12.86 -30.52 3.07
CA LYS A 424 -13.80 -30.62 4.19
C LYS A 424 -13.51 -31.84 5.07
N ALA A 425 -13.26 -33.00 4.46
CA ALA A 425 -12.93 -34.21 5.20
C ALA A 425 -11.63 -34.04 6.02
N GLU A 426 -10.65 -33.32 5.48
CA GLU A 426 -9.40 -33.03 6.15
C GLU A 426 -9.58 -32.06 7.33
N ASP A 427 -10.36 -30.99 7.14
CA ASP A 427 -10.73 -30.07 8.22
C ASP A 427 -11.44 -30.82 9.37
N ASP A 428 -12.35 -31.73 9.03
CA ASP A 428 -13.09 -32.52 10.03
C ASP A 428 -12.18 -33.54 10.73
N ARG A 429 -11.22 -34.14 10.02
CA ARG A 429 -10.17 -35.01 10.61
C ARG A 429 -9.31 -34.24 11.60
N VAL A 430 -8.79 -33.08 11.20
CA VAL A 430 -7.93 -32.25 12.06
C VAL A 430 -8.70 -31.79 13.30
N LYS A 431 -9.97 -31.38 13.15
CA LYS A 431 -10.83 -31.05 14.30
C LYS A 431 -11.02 -32.23 15.23
N ALA A 432 -11.29 -33.42 14.72
CA ALA A 432 -11.46 -34.63 15.53
C ALA A 432 -10.17 -35.01 16.28
N GLN A 433 -9.01 -34.88 15.64
CA GLN A 433 -7.71 -35.10 16.26
C GLN A 433 -7.45 -34.11 17.40
N VAL A 434 -7.72 -32.82 17.17
CA VAL A 434 -7.59 -31.79 18.21
C VAL A 434 -8.57 -32.04 19.35
N ALA A 435 -9.82 -32.40 19.06
CA ALA A 435 -10.80 -32.73 20.09
C ALA A 435 -10.33 -33.92 20.97
N ALA A 436 -9.81 -34.98 20.35
CA ALA A 436 -9.27 -36.13 21.07
C ALA A 436 -8.01 -35.78 21.90
N GLU A 437 -7.15 -34.87 21.42
CA GLU A 437 -6.02 -34.34 22.20
C GLU A 437 -6.52 -33.57 23.42
N MET A 438 -7.54 -32.71 23.24
CA MET A 438 -8.13 -31.92 24.32
C MET A 438 -8.84 -32.78 25.36
N GLU A 439 -9.49 -33.88 24.97
CA GLU A 439 -10.08 -34.85 25.89
C GLU A 439 -9.01 -35.58 26.73
N ARG A 440 -7.89 -35.97 26.12
CA ARG A 440 -6.77 -36.63 26.81
C ARG A 440 -5.98 -35.68 27.72
N SER A 441 -5.91 -34.41 27.36
CA SER A 441 -5.16 -33.39 28.08
C SER A 441 -5.86 -32.04 27.93
N PRO A 442 -6.68 -31.64 28.91
CA PRO A 442 -7.46 -30.39 28.86
C PRO A 442 -6.61 -29.14 28.68
N PHE A 443 -5.33 -29.22 29.04
CA PHE A 443 -4.32 -28.22 28.75
C PHE A 443 -3.32 -28.82 27.75
N SER A 444 -3.27 -28.26 26.54
CA SER A 444 -2.31 -28.68 25.52
C SER A 444 -0.89 -28.44 26.04
N SER A 445 -0.01 -29.43 25.85
CA SER A 445 1.42 -29.33 26.18
C SER A 445 2.21 -28.47 25.18
N ARG A 446 1.59 -28.11 24.03
CA ARG A 446 2.21 -27.30 22.97
C ARG A 446 2.49 -25.89 23.47
N LYS A 447 3.75 -25.47 23.49
CA LYS A 447 4.21 -24.14 23.92
C LYS A 447 4.47 -23.24 22.71
N GLY A 448 3.43 -22.54 22.29
CA GLY A 448 3.54 -21.47 21.29
C GLY A 448 3.46 -21.96 19.84
N MET A 449 3.75 -21.05 18.91
CA MET A 449 3.50 -21.25 17.48
C MET A 449 4.42 -22.30 16.85
N HIS A 450 5.66 -22.44 17.33
CA HIS A 450 6.63 -23.40 16.81
C HIS A 450 6.11 -24.84 16.91
N ASP A 451 5.69 -25.27 18.10
CA ASP A 451 5.20 -26.62 18.37
C ASP A 451 3.94 -26.95 17.54
N ILE A 452 3.12 -25.95 17.21
CA ILE A 452 1.96 -26.12 16.33
C ILE A 452 2.41 -26.42 14.90
N TRP A 453 3.40 -25.69 14.37
CA TRP A 453 3.94 -25.93 13.03
C TRP A 453 4.67 -27.27 12.94
N GLU A 454 5.42 -27.65 13.97
CA GLU A 454 6.11 -28.94 14.03
C GLU A 454 5.11 -30.09 14.04
N ALA A 455 4.08 -30.02 14.87
CA ALA A 455 3.02 -31.02 14.88
C ALA A 455 2.27 -31.10 13.53
N ALA A 456 2.04 -29.96 12.87
CA ALA A 456 1.42 -29.92 11.55
C ALA A 456 2.35 -30.52 10.47
N ALA A 457 3.67 -30.32 10.57
CA ALA A 457 4.64 -30.92 9.66
C ALA A 457 4.66 -32.45 9.80
N VAL A 458 4.70 -32.96 11.04
CA VAL A 458 4.65 -34.40 11.32
C VAL A 458 3.35 -35.05 10.84
N ASP A 459 2.22 -34.38 11.03
CA ASP A 459 0.94 -34.83 10.50
C ASP A 459 0.94 -34.86 8.96
N SER A 460 1.47 -33.82 8.32
CA SER A 460 1.63 -33.73 6.87
C SER A 460 2.49 -34.87 6.30
N GLU A 461 3.62 -35.17 6.94
CA GLU A 461 4.48 -36.31 6.59
C GLU A 461 3.77 -37.65 6.77
N SER A 462 2.99 -37.79 7.84
CA SER A 462 2.20 -39.01 8.11
C SER A 462 1.13 -39.22 7.03
N GLN A 463 0.40 -38.16 6.63
CA GLN A 463 -0.57 -38.23 5.53
C GLN A 463 0.10 -38.54 4.20
N GLN A 464 1.29 -37.96 3.96
CA GLN A 464 2.09 -38.28 2.79
C GLN A 464 2.46 -39.76 2.73
N ALA A 465 2.88 -40.37 3.85
CA ALA A 465 3.24 -41.79 3.90
C ALA A 465 2.03 -42.69 3.56
N ILE A 466 0.88 -42.44 4.20
CA ILE A 466 -0.38 -43.19 3.98
C ILE A 466 -0.76 -43.15 2.49
N HIS A 467 -0.70 -41.98 1.87
CA HIS A 467 -1.11 -41.81 0.47
C HIS A 467 -0.04 -42.22 -0.55
N SER A 468 1.22 -42.34 -0.14
CA SER A 468 2.32 -42.82 -0.99
C SER A 468 2.48 -44.34 -0.94
N GLY A 469 1.71 -45.04 -0.10
CA GLY A 469 1.76 -46.49 0.05
C GLY A 469 3.08 -47.00 0.66
N ARG A 470 3.73 -46.18 1.51
CA ARG A 470 4.93 -46.54 2.27
C ARG A 470 4.60 -46.87 3.71
#